data_AF-A0AAU2E2T7-F1
#
_entry.id   AF-A0AAU2E2T7-F1
#
_cell.length_a   1.000
_cell.length_b   1.000
_cell.length_c   1.000
_cell.angle_alpha   90.00
_cell.angle_beta   90.00
_cell.angle_gamma   90.00
#
_symmetry.space_group_name_H-M   'P 1'
#
loop_
_entity.id
_entity.type
_entity.pdbx_description
1 polymer ?
#
loop_
_entity_poly.entity_id
_entity_poly.type
_entity_poly.pdbx_seq_one_letter_code
_entity_poly.pdbx_strand_id
1 'polypeptide(L)'
;MTAPNDPYSRLVRLLIGPLEVDFALVSPEVTIAELELDSLAAEEFVLLAAEEFGTDDTAPYDLAGVPLAELAARLAGAAPGDETGADLADAPSPSGLARVSG
;
A
#
# COMPACT_ATOMS: atom_id res chain seq x y z
N MET A 1 17.87 2.49 -10.43
CA MET A 1 18.03 1.13 -9.87
C MET A 1 17.16 1.09 -8.63
N THR A 2 15.98 0.51 -8.74
CA THR A 2 15.01 0.42 -7.64
C THR A 2 15.53 -0.58 -6.61
N ALA A 3 15.47 -0.24 -5.32
CA ALA A 3 16.03 -1.07 -4.26
C ALA A 3 15.34 -2.45 -4.23
N PRO A 4 16.05 -3.54 -3.87
CA PRO A 4 15.52 -4.91 -3.89
C PRO A 4 14.32 -5.17 -2.97
N ASN A 5 13.91 -4.18 -2.17
CA ASN A 5 12.77 -4.23 -1.24
C ASN A 5 11.68 -3.18 -1.57
N ASP A 6 11.77 -2.57 -2.74
CA ASP A 6 10.81 -1.57 -3.18
C ASP A 6 9.40 -2.19 -3.38
N PRO A 7 8.32 -1.48 -3.00
CA PRO A 7 6.95 -1.99 -3.11
C PRO A 7 6.57 -2.41 -4.52
N TYR A 8 6.94 -1.62 -5.53
CA TYR A 8 6.60 -1.94 -6.92
C TYR A 8 7.31 -3.22 -7.36
N SER A 9 8.58 -3.38 -7.00
CA SER A 9 9.33 -4.61 -7.30
C SER A 9 8.71 -5.86 -6.66
N ARG A 10 8.12 -5.74 -5.46
CA ARG A 10 7.38 -6.83 -4.81
C ARG A 10 6.07 -7.13 -5.53
N LEU A 11 5.30 -6.10 -5.87
CA LEU A 11 4.06 -6.24 -6.63
C LEU A 11 4.29 -6.93 -7.99
N VAL A 12 5.34 -6.52 -8.72
CA VAL A 12 5.71 -7.13 -10.01
C VAL A 12 5.99 -8.62 -9.86
N ARG A 13 6.62 -9.06 -8.76
CA ARG A 13 6.90 -10.48 -8.52
C ARG A 13 5.63 -11.31 -8.31
N LEU A 14 4.59 -10.73 -7.72
CA LEU A 14 3.28 -11.36 -7.59
C LEU A 14 2.58 -11.51 -8.95
N LEU A 15 2.68 -10.48 -9.79
CA LEU A 15 2.08 -10.48 -11.13
C LEU A 15 2.75 -11.51 -12.04
N ILE A 16 4.08 -11.57 -12.09
CA ILE A 16 4.79 -12.46 -13.03
C ILE A 16 4.99 -13.88 -12.52
N GLY A 17 4.95 -14.09 -11.21
CA GLY A 17 5.24 -15.38 -10.58
C GLY A 17 3.97 -16.20 -10.41
N PRO A 18 3.20 -15.95 -9.33
CA PRO A 18 1.93 -16.63 -9.08
C PRO A 18 0.90 -16.46 -10.21
N LEU A 19 0.72 -15.22 -10.70
CA LEU A 19 -0.34 -14.89 -11.66
C LEU A 19 0.08 -15.06 -13.13
N GLU A 20 1.34 -15.43 -13.37
CA GLU A 20 1.91 -15.70 -14.70
C GLU A 20 1.67 -14.57 -15.74
N VAL A 21 1.53 -13.32 -15.31
CA VAL A 21 1.38 -12.15 -16.20
C VAL A 21 2.66 -11.92 -16.98
N ASP A 22 2.54 -11.66 -18.28
CA ASP A 22 3.69 -11.38 -19.13
C ASP A 22 4.40 -10.10 -18.67
N PHE A 23 5.70 -10.20 -18.36
CA PHE A 23 6.52 -9.08 -17.92
C PHE A 23 6.51 -7.92 -18.92
N ALA A 24 6.32 -8.17 -20.21
CA ALA A 24 6.24 -7.13 -21.24
C ALA A 24 5.00 -6.22 -21.08
N LEU A 25 3.95 -6.70 -20.41
CA LEU A 25 2.73 -5.94 -20.13
C LEU A 25 2.80 -5.19 -18.79
N VAL A 26 3.77 -5.53 -17.95
CA VAL A 26 3.93 -4.94 -16.62
C VAL A 26 4.78 -3.68 -16.71
N SER A 27 4.17 -2.53 -16.39
CA SER A 27 4.82 -1.22 -16.38
C SER A 27 4.33 -0.40 -15.18
N PRO A 28 5.10 0.60 -14.71
CA PRO A 28 4.70 1.38 -13.54
C PRO A 28 3.42 2.21 -13.77
N GLU A 29 3.13 2.53 -15.02
CA GLU A 29 2.03 3.39 -15.45
C GLU A 29 0.74 2.64 -15.82
N VAL A 30 0.81 1.31 -16.00
CA VAL A 30 -0.40 0.51 -16.31
C VAL A 30 -1.22 0.27 -15.05
N THR A 31 -2.50 -0.03 -15.22
CA THR A 31 -3.42 -0.37 -14.15
C THR A 31 -3.72 -1.88 -14.12
N ILE A 32 -4.24 -2.39 -13.00
CA ILE A 32 -4.68 -3.81 -12.93
C ILE A 32 -5.78 -4.09 -13.95
N ALA A 33 -6.67 -3.12 -14.21
CA ALA A 33 -7.71 -3.25 -15.22
C ALA A 33 -7.18 -3.43 -16.66
N GLU A 34 -6.00 -2.85 -16.96
CA GLU A 34 -5.35 -2.98 -18.28
C GLU A 34 -4.60 -4.29 -18.46
N LEU A 35 -4.32 -5.03 -17.39
CA LEU A 35 -3.71 -6.36 -17.46
C LEU A 35 -4.72 -7.46 -17.86
N GLU A 36 -6.00 -7.10 -18.05
CA GLU A 36 -7.07 -8.00 -18.48
C GLU A 36 -7.12 -9.31 -17.65
N LEU A 37 -6.87 -9.22 -16.34
CA LEU A 37 -6.93 -10.39 -15.45
C LEU A 37 -8.34 -10.97 -15.45
N ASP A 38 -8.44 -12.29 -15.58
CA ASP A 38 -9.70 -12.99 -15.37
C ASP A 38 -10.17 -12.84 -13.91
N SER A 39 -11.47 -12.99 -13.66
CA SER A 39 -12.06 -12.94 -12.32
C SER A 39 -11.32 -13.78 -11.27
N LEU A 40 -10.85 -14.98 -11.62
CA LEU A 40 -10.10 -15.83 -10.70
C LEU A 40 -8.70 -15.25 -10.40
N ALA A 41 -8.01 -14.73 -11.41
CA ALA A 41 -6.70 -14.11 -11.25
C ALA A 41 -6.79 -12.79 -10.48
N ALA A 42 -7.89 -12.04 -10.63
CA ALA A 42 -8.14 -10.83 -9.85
C ALA A 42 -8.37 -11.13 -8.37
N GLU A 43 -9.14 -12.18 -8.03
CA GLU A 43 -9.32 -12.63 -6.65
C GLU A 43 -8.00 -13.13 -6.03
N GLU A 44 -7.22 -13.90 -6.78
CA GLU A 44 -5.93 -14.41 -6.32
C GLU A 44 -4.92 -13.27 -6.13
N PHE A 45 -4.90 -12.28 -7.04
CA PHE A 45 -4.08 -11.08 -6.89
C PHE A 45 -4.37 -10.34 -5.58
N VAL A 46 -5.65 -10.19 -5.24
CA VAL A 46 -6.08 -9.48 -4.04
C VAL A 46 -5.56 -10.18 -2.78
N LEU A 47 -5.69 -11.51 -2.71
CA LEU A 47 -5.19 -12.31 -1.60
C LEU A 47 -3.66 -12.21 -1.47
N LEU A 48 -2.95 -12.42 -2.58
CA LEU A 48 -1.49 -12.37 -2.61
C LEU A 48 -0.95 -10.98 -2.25
N ALA A 49 -1.60 -9.91 -2.73
CA ALA A 49 -1.22 -8.55 -2.39
C ALA A 49 -1.50 -8.24 -0.91
N ALA A 50 -2.65 -8.65 -0.38
CA ALA A 50 -2.97 -8.51 1.03
C ALA A 50 -1.96 -9.26 1.92
N GLU A 51 -1.57 -10.47 1.56
CA GLU A 51 -0.55 -11.26 2.28
C GLU A 51 0.85 -10.63 2.19
N GLU A 52 1.28 -10.19 1.01
CA GLU A 52 2.62 -9.61 0.80
C GLU A 52 2.80 -8.25 1.49
N PHE A 53 1.74 -7.42 1.50
CA PHE A 53 1.79 -6.06 2.07
C PHE A 53 1.15 -5.95 3.46
N GLY A 54 0.54 -7.02 3.97
CA GLY A 54 -0.13 -7.04 5.27
C GLY A 54 -1.37 -6.17 5.32
N THR A 55 -2.08 -5.98 4.21
CA THR A 55 -3.28 -5.14 4.13
C THR A 55 -4.57 -5.97 4.23
N ASP A 56 -5.70 -5.28 4.35
CA ASP A 56 -7.02 -5.91 4.23
C ASP A 56 -7.27 -6.43 2.79
N ASP A 57 -8.08 -7.48 2.66
CA ASP A 57 -8.43 -8.16 1.41
C ASP A 57 -9.39 -7.33 0.53
N THR A 58 -9.87 -6.18 0.99
CA THR A 58 -10.66 -5.25 0.17
C THR A 58 -9.83 -4.14 -0.48
N ALA A 59 -8.66 -3.82 0.07
CA ALA A 59 -7.84 -2.69 -0.36
C ALA A 59 -7.37 -2.73 -1.83
N PRO A 60 -7.03 -3.89 -2.42
CA PRO A 60 -6.61 -3.95 -3.83
C PRO A 60 -7.76 -3.72 -4.82
N TYR A 61 -9.01 -4.08 -4.48
CA TYR A 61 -10.18 -3.87 -5.33
C TYR A 61 -10.53 -2.40 -5.50
N ASP A 62 -10.43 -1.61 -4.44
CA ASP A 62 -10.67 -0.16 -4.47
C ASP A 62 -9.62 0.60 -5.31
N LEU A 63 -8.49 -0.05 -5.62
CA LEU A 63 -7.35 0.55 -6.30
C LEU A 63 -7.14 0.03 -7.73
N ALA A 64 -8.11 -0.70 -8.30
CA ALA A 64 -7.98 -1.31 -9.63
C ALA A 64 -7.73 -0.31 -10.78
N GLY A 65 -8.16 0.95 -10.61
CA GLY A 65 -7.93 2.05 -11.56
C GLY A 65 -6.65 2.87 -11.33
N VAL A 66 -5.81 2.45 -10.39
CA VAL A 66 -4.58 3.15 -10.00
C VAL A 66 -3.37 2.53 -10.73
N PRO A 67 -2.39 3.35 -11.18
CA PRO A 67 -1.14 2.83 -11.75
C PRO A 67 -0.42 1.89 -10.79
N LEU A 68 0.19 0.81 -11.30
CA LEU A 68 0.85 -0.22 -10.48
C LEU A 68 1.89 0.33 -9.51
N ALA A 69 2.65 1.36 -9.90
CA ALA A 69 3.63 1.99 -9.00
C ALA A 69 2.97 2.66 -7.79
N GLU A 70 1.83 3.32 -8.01
CA GLU A 70 1.09 4.02 -6.96
C GLU A 70 0.23 3.07 -6.13
N LEU A 71 -0.31 2.01 -6.76
CA LEU A 71 -0.94 0.88 -6.07
C LEU A 71 0.02 0.25 -5.08
N ALA A 72 1.24 -0.09 -5.52
CA ALA A 72 2.25 -0.68 -4.65
C ALA A 72 2.64 0.25 -3.47
N ALA A 73 2.77 1.55 -3.73
CA ALA A 73 3.06 2.54 -2.69
C ALA A 73 1.92 2.63 -1.66
N ARG A 74 0.66 2.61 -2.11
CA ARG A 74 -0.52 2.61 -1.23
C ARG A 74 -0.63 1.34 -0.41
N LEU A 75 -0.42 0.18 -1.00
CA LEU A 75 -0.44 -1.10 -0.28
C LEU A 75 0.65 -1.14 0.80
N ALA A 76 1.86 -0.70 0.47
CA ALA A 76 2.95 -0.62 1.44
C ALA A 76 2.71 0.42 2.55
N GLY A 77 2.02 1.52 2.25
CA GLY A 77 1.67 2.56 3.23
C GLY A 77 0.42 2.26 4.06
N ALA A 78 -0.43 1.33 3.61
CA ALA A 78 -1.64 0.89 4.31
C ALA A 78 -1.38 -0.25 5.30
N ALA A 79 -0.16 -0.80 5.32
CA ALA A 79 0.23 -1.81 6.30
C ALA A 79 -0.04 -1.28 7.73
N PRO A 80 -0.79 -2.03 8.57
CA PRO A 80 -1.03 -1.67 9.96
C PRO A 80 0.27 -1.84 10.75
N GLY A 81 1.15 -0.84 10.67
CA GLY A 81 2.46 -0.92 11.31
C GLY A 81 3.35 0.32 11.25
N ASP A 82 3.04 1.35 10.47
CA ASP A 82 3.80 2.62 10.47
C ASP A 82 3.01 3.76 11.13
N GLU A 83 2.59 3.52 12.38
CA GLU A 83 2.27 4.58 13.33
C GLU A 83 3.56 5.05 14.04
N THR A 84 4.57 5.47 13.26
CA THR A 84 5.70 6.24 13.81
C THR A 84 5.64 7.68 13.31
N GLY A 85 5.19 8.59 14.20
CA GLY A 85 5.60 10.00 14.12
C GLY A 85 4.51 11.06 13.99
N ALA A 86 3.50 11.05 14.86
CA ALA A 86 2.79 12.29 15.24
C ALA A 86 3.27 12.75 16.62
N ASP A 87 4.58 13.04 16.73
CA ASP A 87 5.09 13.87 17.83
C ASP A 87 5.86 15.06 17.22
N LEU A 88 5.58 16.23 17.79
CA LEU A 88 6.14 17.58 17.53
C LEU A 88 5.54 18.34 16.33
N ALA A 89 4.97 19.54 16.43
CA ALA A 89 4.71 20.45 17.53
C ALA A 89 3.81 21.59 17.01
N ASP A 90 2.74 21.95 17.72
CA ASP A 90 2.29 23.34 17.82
C ASP A 90 1.65 23.54 19.19
N ALA A 91 2.46 24.02 20.14
CA ALA A 91 1.96 24.62 21.36
C ALA A 91 1.51 26.05 21.05
N PRO A 92 0.51 26.56 21.79
CA PRO A 92 0.93 27.57 22.76
C PRO A 92 0.44 27.27 24.20
N SER A 93 1.40 27.31 25.13
CA SER A 93 1.20 27.69 26.54
C SER A 93 0.65 29.13 26.65
N PRO A 94 0.25 29.65 27.84
CA PRO A 94 -0.08 29.04 29.13
C PRO A 94 -1.44 29.56 29.71
N SER A 95 -2.04 28.87 30.68
CA SER A 95 -2.98 29.53 31.60
C SER A 95 -2.97 28.89 32.99
N GLY A 96 -2.37 29.63 33.93
CA GLY A 96 -3.04 29.99 35.17
C GLY A 96 -3.14 28.91 36.26
N LEU A 97 -2.12 28.86 37.11
CA LEU A 97 -2.22 28.73 38.57
C LEU A 97 -3.67 28.78 39.12
N ALA A 98 -4.17 27.65 39.59
CA ALA A 98 -5.17 27.61 40.65
C ALA A 98 -4.58 26.85 41.85
N ARG A 99 -4.03 27.61 42.79
CA ARG A 99 -3.82 27.13 44.16
C ARG A 99 -5.18 26.79 44.76
N VAL A 100 -5.35 25.59 45.30
CA VAL A 100 -6.16 25.41 46.51
C VAL A 100 -5.53 24.32 47.37
N SER A 101 -4.93 24.76 48.47
CA SER A 101 -4.50 23.97 49.61
C SER A 101 -4.71 24.88 50.80
N GLY A 102 -5.56 24.47 51.74
CA GLY A 102 -5.92 25.23 52.94
C GLY A 102 -7.41 25.20 53.18
#